data_AF-A0A1J5F8J7-F1
#
_entry.id   AF-A0A1J5F8J7-F1
#
_cell.length_a   1.000
_cell.length_b   1.000
_cell.length_c   1.000
_cell.angle_alpha   90.00
_cell.angle_beta   90.00
_cell.angle_gamma   90.00
#
_symmetry.space_group_name_H-M   'P 1'
#
loop_
_entity.id
_entity.type
_entity.pdbx_description
1 polymer ?
#
loop_
_entity_poly.entity_id
_entity_poly.type
_entity_poly.pdbx_seq_one_letter_code
_entity_poly.pdbx_strand_id
1 'polypeptide(L)'
;MKREQLDFFHEQDQSEKELYLRAKFKVGILGGKGGRDQAYALGHDLTKEFYTIQTGGYNAGAMEGGLNGANDAIEEMRENNKTRELLDKVYPFPKGITMEKSAGKFPETQGENIKIEKVEGKGGKYQAEHRLGKLVEDSAACIILPGDSGTKTEIYDAVHFHQNVQMKLGLETKPLIFIGSSHNEMLQKDFKEVINKSDNVYEIQTEKEAINLVKILQNLRDASALELTKDRIEALEEERKRHLLKFETTNK
;
A
#
# COMPACT_ATOMS: atom_id res chain seq x y z
N MET A 1 -20.18 0.51 9.42
CA MET A 1 -20.14 1.76 8.64
C MET A 1 -20.62 2.90 9.54
N LYS A 2 -19.87 4.00 9.67
CA LYS A 2 -20.28 5.14 10.52
C LYS A 2 -21.45 5.87 9.84
N ARG A 3 -22.34 6.52 10.61
CA ARG A 3 -23.56 7.21 10.10
C ARG A 3 -23.25 8.22 8.97
N GLU A 4 -22.16 8.96 9.10
CA GLU A 4 -21.69 9.92 8.07
C GLU A 4 -21.30 9.25 6.74
N GLN A 5 -20.93 7.96 6.74
CA GLN A 5 -20.68 7.19 5.52
C GLN A 5 -21.99 6.70 4.88
N LEU A 6 -23.08 6.55 5.63
CA LEU A 6 -24.37 6.15 5.07
C LEU A 6 -25.02 7.29 4.28
N ASP A 7 -24.93 8.52 4.80
CA ASP A 7 -25.54 9.70 4.18
C ASP A 7 -24.83 10.09 2.87
N PHE A 8 -23.50 9.93 2.79
CA PHE A 8 -22.74 10.12 1.55
C PHE A 8 -23.11 9.14 0.43
N PHE A 9 -23.50 7.90 0.79
CA PHE A 9 -23.76 6.83 -0.17
C PHE A 9 -25.18 6.86 -0.76
N HIS A 10 -26.13 7.55 -0.13
CA HIS A 10 -27.52 7.60 -0.59
C HIS A 10 -27.78 8.63 -1.72
N GLU A 11 -26.86 9.57 -1.94
CA GLU A 11 -27.05 10.68 -2.89
C GLU A 11 -26.08 10.66 -4.09
N GLN A 12 -25.23 9.62 -4.22
CA GLN A 12 -24.17 9.60 -5.23
C GLN A 12 -24.34 8.55 -6.31
N ASP A 13 -23.95 8.92 -7.52
CA ASP A 13 -23.80 8.00 -8.64
C ASP A 13 -22.73 6.93 -8.30
N GLN A 14 -22.91 5.73 -8.85
CA GLN A 14 -22.08 4.55 -8.60
C GLN A 14 -20.58 4.84 -8.86
N SER A 15 -20.29 5.76 -9.78
CA SER A 15 -18.95 6.23 -10.09
C SER A 15 -18.28 6.99 -8.94
N GLU A 16 -18.99 7.89 -8.23
CA GLU A 16 -18.41 8.62 -7.09
C GLU A 16 -18.19 7.70 -5.88
N LYS A 17 -19.09 6.73 -5.68
CA LYS A 17 -18.98 5.70 -4.66
C LYS A 17 -17.72 4.85 -4.84
N GLU A 18 -17.43 4.42 -6.07
CA GLU A 18 -16.21 3.69 -6.39
C GLU A 18 -14.96 4.52 -6.10
N LEU A 19 -14.93 5.79 -6.55
CA LEU A 19 -13.79 6.69 -6.30
C LEU A 19 -13.58 6.96 -4.81
N TYR A 20 -14.66 7.11 -4.03
CA TYR A 20 -14.58 7.24 -2.58
C TYR A 20 -13.96 5.99 -1.93
N LEU A 21 -14.36 4.79 -2.34
CA LEU A 21 -13.81 3.54 -1.82
C LEU A 21 -12.31 3.40 -2.16
N ARG A 22 -11.91 3.71 -3.40
CA ARG A 22 -10.50 3.77 -3.81
C ARG A 22 -9.70 4.78 -3.00
N ALA A 23 -10.25 5.97 -2.75
CA ALA A 23 -9.61 7.00 -1.93
C ALA A 23 -9.43 6.56 -0.47
N LYS A 24 -10.29 5.68 0.07
CA LYS A 24 -10.08 5.09 1.40
C LYS A 24 -9.13 3.89 1.39
N PHE A 25 -8.84 3.33 0.23
CA PHE A 25 -7.91 2.22 0.07
C PHE A 25 -6.47 2.74 0.02
N LYS A 26 -5.85 2.83 1.20
CA LYS A 26 -4.46 3.27 1.35
C LYS A 26 -3.49 2.20 0.87
N VAL A 27 -2.59 2.56 -0.04
CA VAL A 27 -1.53 1.71 -0.54
C VAL A 27 -0.21 2.15 0.07
N GLY A 28 0.40 1.27 0.88
CA GLY A 28 1.74 1.45 1.40
C GLY A 28 2.79 1.16 0.32
N ILE A 29 3.80 2.02 0.18
CA ILE A 29 4.97 1.73 -0.67
C ILE A 29 6.21 1.64 0.22
N LEU A 30 6.85 0.48 0.19
CA LEU A 30 8.11 0.15 0.87
C LEU A 30 9.19 -0.11 -0.17
N GLY A 31 10.43 0.30 0.10
CA GLY A 31 11.51 0.10 -0.85
C GLY A 31 12.79 0.83 -0.50
N GLY A 32 13.88 0.44 -1.16
CA GLY A 32 15.21 0.98 -0.91
C GLY A 32 15.46 2.29 -1.66
N LYS A 33 16.71 2.77 -1.59
CA LYS A 33 17.14 3.97 -2.33
C LYS A 33 17.02 3.81 -3.84
N GLY A 34 17.32 2.62 -4.37
CA GLY A 34 17.26 2.32 -5.81
C GLY A 34 15.84 2.22 -6.38
N GLY A 35 14.80 2.15 -5.54
CA GLY A 35 13.41 2.05 -5.97
C GLY A 35 12.69 3.39 -6.21
N ARG A 36 13.42 4.53 -6.23
CA ARG A 36 12.82 5.88 -6.30
C ARG A 36 11.90 6.04 -7.52
N ASP A 37 12.41 5.78 -8.71
CA ASP A 37 11.68 6.08 -9.96
C ASP A 37 10.49 5.15 -10.15
N GLN A 38 10.66 3.87 -9.81
CA GLN A 38 9.57 2.89 -9.79
C GLN A 38 8.50 3.26 -8.75
N ALA A 39 8.90 3.71 -7.55
CA ALA A 39 7.95 4.19 -6.55
C ALA A 39 7.23 5.45 -7.01
N TYR A 40 7.91 6.36 -7.71
CA TYR A 40 7.30 7.55 -8.30
C TYR A 40 6.22 7.16 -9.31
N ALA A 41 6.53 6.28 -10.26
CA ALA A 41 5.56 5.82 -11.24
C ALA A 41 4.33 5.16 -10.57
N LEU A 42 4.56 4.29 -9.58
CA LEU A 42 3.47 3.69 -8.80
C LEU A 42 2.64 4.73 -8.06
N GLY A 43 3.30 5.65 -7.36
CA GLY A 43 2.63 6.70 -6.58
C GLY A 43 1.76 7.58 -7.48
N HIS A 44 2.28 7.93 -8.65
CA HIS A 44 1.57 8.68 -9.68
C HIS A 44 0.35 7.92 -10.20
N ASP A 45 0.55 6.73 -10.76
CA ASP A 45 -0.50 6.00 -11.48
C ASP A 45 -1.62 5.51 -10.54
N LEU A 46 -1.27 5.06 -9.33
CA LEU A 46 -2.26 4.73 -8.30
C LEU A 46 -3.09 5.95 -7.88
N THR A 47 -2.46 7.12 -7.79
CA THR A 47 -3.18 8.36 -7.43
C THR A 47 -4.10 8.84 -8.55
N LYS A 48 -3.69 8.71 -9.82
CA LYS A 48 -4.58 8.95 -10.98
C LYS A 48 -5.80 8.04 -10.97
N GLU A 49 -5.68 6.85 -10.38
CA GLU A 49 -6.76 5.89 -10.14
C GLU A 49 -7.54 6.14 -8.83
N PHE A 50 -7.28 7.25 -8.13
CA PHE A 50 -7.86 7.67 -6.85
C PHE A 50 -7.46 6.85 -5.62
N TYR A 51 -6.39 6.06 -5.66
CA TYR A 51 -5.84 5.42 -4.46
C TYR A 51 -4.99 6.41 -3.66
N THR A 52 -4.97 6.26 -2.32
CA THR A 52 -4.13 7.11 -1.45
C THR A 52 -2.81 6.44 -1.13
N ILE A 53 -1.71 7.15 -1.34
CA ILE A 53 -0.36 6.65 -1.09
C ILE A 53 0.07 6.89 0.36
N GLN A 54 0.75 5.90 0.93
CA GLN A 54 1.42 6.01 2.22
C GLN A 54 2.85 5.47 2.15
N THR A 55 3.81 6.19 2.75
CA THR A 55 5.22 5.75 2.79
C THR A 55 5.85 6.03 4.16
N GLY A 56 7.11 5.65 4.33
CA GLY A 56 7.93 6.01 5.49
C GLY A 56 8.38 7.48 5.54
N GLY A 57 7.80 8.35 4.71
CA GLY A 57 8.07 9.80 4.65
C GLY A 57 9.17 10.19 3.66
N TYR A 58 9.49 11.49 3.62
CA TYR A 58 10.44 12.12 2.69
C TYR A 58 11.93 11.78 2.90
N ASN A 59 12.24 10.65 3.51
CA ASN A 59 13.58 10.39 4.03
C ASN A 59 14.62 10.05 2.94
N ALA A 60 14.22 9.37 1.86
CA ALA A 60 14.97 9.11 0.63
C ALA A 60 14.29 7.99 -0.20
N GLY A 61 14.67 7.86 -1.47
CA GLY A 61 14.45 6.63 -2.24
C GLY A 61 12.99 6.37 -2.60
N ALA A 62 12.54 5.12 -2.49
CA ALA A 62 11.16 4.73 -2.75
C ALA A 62 10.14 5.53 -1.91
N MET A 63 10.48 5.89 -0.67
CA MET A 63 9.54 6.63 0.19
C MET A 63 9.30 8.06 -0.30
N GLU A 64 10.34 8.73 -0.80
CA GLU A 64 10.25 10.05 -1.43
C GLU A 64 9.58 9.94 -2.80
N GLY A 65 10.02 8.98 -3.63
CA GLY A 65 9.48 8.76 -4.97
C GLY A 65 7.97 8.57 -4.94
N GLY A 66 7.46 7.66 -4.11
CA GLY A 66 6.03 7.39 -4.00
C GLY A 66 5.20 8.61 -3.56
N LEU A 67 5.73 9.44 -2.67
CA LEU A 67 5.05 10.67 -2.25
C LEU A 67 5.05 11.72 -3.36
N ASN A 68 6.18 11.95 -4.03
CA ASN A 68 6.26 12.92 -5.12
C ASN A 68 5.39 12.54 -6.31
N GLY A 69 5.42 11.28 -6.73
CA GLY A 69 4.55 10.82 -7.83
C GLY A 69 3.07 11.05 -7.50
N ALA A 70 2.68 10.81 -6.25
CA ALA A 70 1.32 11.08 -5.79
C ALA A 70 0.98 12.58 -5.76
N ASN A 71 1.91 13.44 -5.32
CA ASN A 71 1.73 14.89 -5.34
C ASN A 71 1.51 15.41 -6.75
N ASP A 72 2.36 14.99 -7.68
CA ASP A 72 2.33 15.46 -9.07
C ASP A 72 1.04 15.00 -9.77
N ALA A 73 0.61 13.75 -9.51
CA ALA A 73 -0.69 13.26 -9.98
C ALA A 73 -1.87 14.11 -9.45
N ILE A 74 -1.82 14.56 -8.20
CA ILE A 74 -2.86 15.43 -7.61
C ILE A 74 -2.86 16.79 -8.32
N GLU A 75 -1.70 17.38 -8.57
CA GLU A 75 -1.59 18.66 -9.28
C GLU A 75 -2.18 18.56 -10.69
N GLU A 76 -1.81 17.52 -11.45
CA GLU A 76 -2.40 17.25 -12.77
C GLU A 76 -3.92 17.03 -12.70
N MET A 77 -4.40 16.30 -11.70
CA MET A 77 -5.82 16.06 -11.50
C MET A 77 -6.57 17.35 -11.11
N ARG A 78 -5.92 18.34 -10.50
CA ARG A 78 -6.54 19.62 -10.16
C ARG A 78 -6.76 20.53 -11.37
N GLU A 79 -6.06 20.31 -12.47
CA GLU A 79 -6.27 21.06 -13.73
C GLU A 79 -7.64 20.78 -14.35
N ASN A 80 -8.23 19.62 -14.07
CA ASN A 80 -9.58 19.28 -14.49
C ASN A 80 -10.59 19.54 -13.35
N ASN A 81 -11.62 20.34 -13.65
CA ASN A 81 -12.63 20.76 -12.68
C ASN A 81 -13.32 19.58 -11.96
N LYS A 82 -13.65 18.50 -12.69
CA LYS A 82 -14.36 17.35 -12.14
C LYS A 82 -13.50 16.59 -11.13
N THR A 83 -12.25 16.32 -11.48
CA THR A 83 -11.32 15.62 -10.57
C THR A 83 -10.91 16.51 -9.40
N ARG A 84 -10.79 17.83 -9.59
CA ARG A 84 -10.56 18.79 -8.49
C ARG A 84 -11.67 18.73 -7.44
N GLU A 85 -12.93 18.82 -7.86
CA GLU A 85 -14.08 18.75 -6.94
C GLU A 85 -14.10 17.45 -6.14
N LEU A 86 -13.78 16.33 -6.80
CA LEU A 86 -13.69 15.02 -6.14
C LEU A 86 -12.53 14.97 -5.14
N LEU A 87 -11.34 15.45 -5.51
CA LEU A 87 -10.19 15.53 -4.60
C LEU A 87 -10.54 16.30 -3.32
N ASP A 88 -11.16 17.47 -3.47
CA ASP A 88 -11.51 18.33 -2.33
C ASP A 88 -12.61 17.72 -1.44
N LYS A 89 -13.50 16.88 -2.02
CA LYS A 89 -14.62 16.24 -1.30
C LYS A 89 -14.22 14.98 -0.55
N VAL A 90 -13.40 14.10 -1.16
CA VAL A 90 -13.23 12.73 -0.65
C VAL A 90 -11.80 12.28 -0.43
N TYR A 91 -10.82 12.90 -1.09
CA TYR A 91 -9.49 12.31 -1.22
C TYR A 91 -8.64 12.60 0.01
N PRO A 92 -8.20 11.58 0.77
CA PRO A 92 -7.20 11.80 1.78
C PRO A 92 -5.86 12.00 1.09
N PHE A 93 -5.29 13.18 1.26
CA PHE A 93 -3.93 13.51 0.84
C PHE A 93 -2.91 12.41 1.22
N PRO A 94 -1.91 12.11 0.37
CA PRO A 94 -0.88 11.13 0.63
C PRO A 94 -0.16 11.41 1.95
N LYS A 95 0.34 10.35 2.58
CA LYS A 95 0.87 10.43 3.95
C LYS A 95 2.26 9.82 4.09
N GLY A 96 3.17 10.59 4.65
CA GLY A 96 4.50 10.12 5.08
C GLY A 96 4.54 9.90 6.59
N ILE A 97 4.81 8.67 7.04
CA ILE A 97 5.00 8.35 8.46
C ILE A 97 6.50 8.27 8.75
N THR A 98 7.04 9.29 9.40
CA THR A 98 8.49 9.42 9.64
C THR A 98 8.82 9.42 11.12
N MET A 99 10.07 9.10 11.44
CA MET A 99 10.60 9.29 12.80
C MET A 99 10.81 10.77 13.05
N GLU A 100 10.55 11.25 14.27
CA GLU A 100 10.70 12.66 14.64
C GLU A 100 12.07 13.25 14.26
N LYS A 101 13.16 12.51 14.51
CA LYS A 101 14.54 12.94 14.17
C LYS A 101 14.83 13.03 12.67
N SER A 102 13.97 12.46 11.83
CA SER A 102 14.09 12.52 10.37
C SER A 102 13.05 13.45 9.75
N ALA A 103 12.05 13.87 10.52
CA ALA A 103 11.02 14.78 10.06
C ALA A 103 11.62 16.16 9.75
N GLY A 104 11.32 16.72 8.57
CA GLY A 104 11.80 18.05 8.17
C GLY A 104 13.28 18.11 7.81
N LYS A 105 13.94 16.98 7.54
CA LYS A 105 15.29 16.97 6.95
C LYS A 105 15.34 17.42 5.49
N PHE A 106 14.20 17.38 4.81
CA PHE A 106 14.05 17.76 3.41
C PHE A 106 12.76 18.56 3.23
N PRO A 107 12.67 19.79 3.78
CA PRO A 107 11.49 20.64 3.61
C PRO A 107 11.31 21.10 2.17
N GLU A 108 12.40 21.26 1.41
CA GLU A 108 12.39 21.72 0.02
C GLU A 108 11.84 20.71 -0.99
N THR A 109 11.77 19.43 -0.62
CA THR A 109 11.22 18.37 -1.47
C THR A 109 9.81 17.95 -1.07
N GLN A 110 9.20 18.61 -0.07
CA GLN A 110 7.85 18.29 0.39
C GLN A 110 6.80 18.97 -0.49
N GLY A 111 5.92 18.15 -1.09
CA GLY A 111 4.76 18.65 -1.84
C GLY A 111 3.67 19.21 -0.92
N GLU A 112 2.93 20.21 -1.40
CA GLU A 112 1.87 20.89 -0.64
C GLU A 112 0.69 19.95 -0.32
N ASN A 113 0.49 18.93 -1.14
CA ASN A 113 -0.62 17.99 -1.00
C ASN A 113 -0.27 16.78 -0.11
N ILE A 114 0.75 16.84 0.75
CA ILE A 114 1.21 15.68 1.55
C ILE A 114 1.15 15.94 3.04
N LYS A 115 0.62 14.95 3.77
CA LYS A 115 0.58 14.95 5.24
C LYS A 115 1.79 14.22 5.81
N ILE A 116 2.54 14.88 6.68
CA ILE A 116 3.64 14.24 7.43
C ILE A 116 3.21 13.96 8.85
N GLU A 117 3.24 12.69 9.22
CA GLU A 117 3.03 12.25 10.59
C GLU A 117 4.37 11.85 11.22
N LYS A 118 4.62 12.37 12.41
CA LYS A 118 5.83 12.08 13.18
C LYS A 118 5.49 11.06 14.25
N VAL A 119 6.24 9.96 14.28
CA VAL A 119 6.17 9.00 15.38
C VAL A 119 7.15 9.46 16.46
N GLU A 120 6.64 9.78 17.65
CA GLU A 120 7.44 10.23 18.80
C GLU A 120 8.33 9.11 19.35
N GLY A 121 9.48 9.46 19.93
CA GLY A 121 10.39 8.50 20.57
C GLY A 121 11.86 8.90 20.55
N LYS A 122 12.67 8.26 21.41
CA LYS A 122 14.09 8.64 21.62
C LYS A 122 15.05 8.26 20.48
N GLY A 123 14.58 7.78 19.32
CA GLY A 123 15.42 7.22 18.26
C GLY A 123 15.73 5.73 18.46
N GLY A 124 16.13 5.03 17.39
CA GLY A 124 16.61 3.65 17.44
C GLY A 124 15.63 2.60 16.89
N LYS A 125 15.95 1.32 17.12
CA LYS A 125 15.25 0.15 16.55
C LYS A 125 13.75 0.15 16.84
N TYR A 126 13.36 0.35 18.10
CA TYR A 126 11.95 0.35 18.52
C TYR A 126 11.08 1.43 17.84
N GLN A 127 11.64 2.62 17.60
CA GLN A 127 10.89 3.68 16.92
C GLN A 127 10.72 3.38 15.42
N ALA A 128 11.73 2.74 14.80
CA ALA A 128 11.65 2.29 13.42
C ALA A 128 10.61 1.17 13.24
N GLU A 129 10.58 0.19 14.16
CA GLU A 129 9.59 -0.88 14.22
C GLU A 129 8.18 -0.32 14.43
N HIS A 130 7.99 0.60 15.39
CA HIS A 130 6.69 1.23 15.63
C HIS A 130 6.21 2.05 14.41
N ARG A 131 7.12 2.81 13.76
CA ARG A 131 6.81 3.54 12.52
C ARG A 131 6.37 2.59 11.41
N LEU A 132 7.08 1.48 11.24
CA LEU A 132 6.77 0.50 10.21
C LEU A 132 5.48 -0.26 10.49
N GLY A 133 5.24 -0.66 11.74
CA GLY A 133 3.97 -1.24 12.17
C GLY A 133 2.82 -0.31 11.81
N LYS A 134 2.92 0.98 12.16
CA LYS A 134 1.90 1.96 11.79
C LYS A 134 1.70 2.09 10.27
N LEU A 135 2.80 2.07 9.50
CA LEU A 135 2.75 2.16 8.04
C LEU A 135 2.00 0.97 7.42
N VAL A 136 2.27 -0.25 7.88
CA VAL A 136 1.62 -1.45 7.34
C VAL A 136 0.19 -1.61 7.89
N GLU A 137 -0.05 -1.33 9.18
CA GLU A 137 -1.37 -1.39 9.81
C GLU A 137 -2.36 -0.38 9.23
N ASP A 138 -1.92 0.86 8.97
CA ASP A 138 -2.77 1.88 8.36
C ASP A 138 -3.02 1.62 6.87
N SER A 139 -2.28 0.69 6.24
CA SER A 139 -2.42 0.36 4.82
C SER A 139 -3.42 -0.77 4.59
N ALA A 140 -4.16 -0.66 3.48
CA ALA A 140 -5.03 -1.73 2.99
C ALA A 140 -4.25 -2.80 2.22
N ALA A 141 -3.15 -2.40 1.56
CA ALA A 141 -2.17 -3.28 0.93
C ALA A 141 -0.80 -2.58 0.95
N CYS A 142 0.28 -3.35 0.96
CA CYS A 142 1.65 -2.82 0.85
C CYS A 142 2.34 -3.37 -0.40
N ILE A 143 2.84 -2.48 -1.25
CA ILE A 143 3.73 -2.79 -2.37
C ILE A 143 5.17 -2.66 -1.88
N ILE A 144 5.97 -3.70 -2.12
CA ILE A 144 7.34 -3.83 -1.67
C ILE A 144 8.25 -3.90 -2.89
N LEU A 145 9.05 -2.84 -3.06
CA LEU A 145 10.02 -2.72 -4.14
C LEU A 145 11.37 -3.35 -3.75
N PRO A 146 12.24 -3.62 -4.73
CA PRO A 146 13.64 -3.96 -4.47
C PRO A 146 14.33 -2.92 -3.57
N GLY A 147 15.22 -3.39 -2.70
CA GLY A 147 15.93 -2.52 -1.78
C GLY A 147 17.02 -3.23 -0.98
N ASP A 148 17.80 -2.42 -0.27
CA ASP A 148 18.98 -2.87 0.49
C ASP A 148 18.60 -3.37 1.90
N SER A 149 19.59 -3.39 2.82
CA SER A 149 19.44 -3.84 4.20
C SER A 149 18.30 -3.17 4.98
N GLY A 150 18.03 -1.88 4.72
CA GLY A 150 16.90 -1.16 5.30
C GLY A 150 15.56 -1.81 4.93
N THR A 151 15.35 -2.07 3.64
CA THR A 151 14.14 -2.71 3.12
C THR A 151 14.03 -4.16 3.56
N LYS A 152 15.14 -4.88 3.68
CA LYS A 152 15.13 -6.22 4.29
C LYS A 152 14.57 -6.18 5.70
N THR A 153 15.03 -5.24 6.54
CA THR A 153 14.48 -5.06 7.90
C THR A 153 12.99 -4.79 7.85
N GLU A 154 12.54 -3.93 6.93
CA GLU A 154 11.11 -3.64 6.75
C GLU A 154 10.30 -4.88 6.33
N ILE A 155 10.86 -5.74 5.49
CA ILE A 155 10.23 -7.00 5.08
C ILE A 155 10.18 -7.99 6.24
N TYR A 156 11.25 -8.13 7.03
CA TYR A 156 11.26 -9.01 8.19
C TYR A 156 10.14 -8.64 9.16
N ASP A 157 10.03 -7.37 9.50
CA ASP A 157 8.99 -6.89 10.39
C ASP A 157 7.59 -7.05 9.75
N ALA A 158 7.43 -6.70 8.47
CA ALA A 158 6.14 -6.81 7.78
C ALA A 158 5.65 -8.27 7.71
N VAL A 159 6.50 -9.21 7.30
CA VAL A 159 6.13 -10.63 7.20
C VAL A 159 6.00 -11.26 8.57
N HIS A 160 6.88 -10.95 9.53
CA HIS A 160 6.79 -11.49 10.88
C HIS A 160 5.51 -11.03 11.59
N PHE A 161 5.23 -9.74 11.64
CA PHE A 161 4.06 -9.25 12.38
C PHE A 161 2.76 -9.49 11.62
N HIS A 162 2.69 -9.10 10.34
CA HIS A 162 1.41 -9.10 9.62
C HIS A 162 1.06 -10.42 8.95
N GLN A 163 2.00 -11.37 8.85
CA GLN A 163 1.67 -12.72 8.43
C GLN A 163 1.80 -13.66 9.62
N ASN A 164 2.99 -13.87 10.15
CA ASN A 164 3.21 -14.93 11.14
C ASN A 164 2.43 -14.72 12.46
N VAL A 165 2.53 -13.55 13.09
CA VAL A 165 1.83 -13.27 14.36
C VAL A 165 0.32 -13.19 14.15
N GLN A 166 -0.15 -12.41 13.17
CA GLN A 166 -1.59 -12.27 12.91
C GLN A 166 -2.25 -13.61 12.54
N MET A 167 -1.64 -14.44 11.70
CA MET A 167 -2.17 -15.77 11.38
C MET A 167 -2.26 -16.67 12.61
N LYS A 168 -1.24 -16.67 13.48
CA LYS A 168 -1.26 -17.45 14.73
C LYS A 168 -2.38 -17.04 15.68
N LEU A 169 -2.77 -15.76 15.63
CA LEU A 169 -3.86 -15.20 16.43
C LEU A 169 -5.22 -15.26 15.73
N GLY A 170 -5.31 -15.78 14.51
CA GLY A 170 -6.54 -15.79 13.72
C GLY A 170 -7.03 -14.40 13.30
N LEU A 171 -6.13 -13.42 13.22
CA LEU A 171 -6.42 -12.05 12.82
C LEU A 171 -6.25 -11.89 11.30
N GLU A 172 -6.96 -10.91 10.74
CA GLU A 172 -6.85 -10.53 9.33
C GLU A 172 -5.42 -10.06 9.00
N THR A 173 -4.80 -10.71 8.02
CA THR A 173 -3.48 -10.33 7.51
C THR A 173 -3.58 -9.28 6.40
N LYS A 174 -2.55 -8.46 6.25
CA LYS A 174 -2.49 -7.45 5.19
C LYS A 174 -1.85 -7.99 3.91
N PRO A 175 -2.41 -7.69 2.73
CA PRO A 175 -1.77 -7.98 1.44
C PRO A 175 -0.35 -7.37 1.35
N LEU A 176 0.64 -8.22 1.09
CA LEU A 176 2.02 -7.84 0.78
C LEU A 176 2.31 -8.21 -0.68
N ILE A 177 2.61 -7.22 -1.51
CA ILE A 177 2.82 -7.36 -2.95
C ILE A 177 4.29 -7.08 -3.26
N PHE A 178 5.06 -8.11 -3.54
CA PHE A 178 6.48 -7.98 -3.91
C PHE A 178 6.60 -7.74 -5.41
N ILE A 179 7.33 -6.69 -5.80
CA ILE A 179 7.68 -6.44 -7.20
C ILE A 179 9.07 -7.03 -7.47
N GLY A 180 9.10 -8.03 -8.35
CA GLY A 180 10.27 -8.80 -8.72
C GLY A 180 10.68 -9.84 -7.68
N SER A 181 11.66 -10.65 -8.04
CA SER A 181 12.09 -11.83 -7.28
C SER A 181 13.31 -11.60 -6.37
N SER A 182 13.79 -10.35 -6.23
CA SER A 182 15.02 -10.03 -5.49
C SER A 182 14.98 -10.42 -4.01
N HIS A 183 13.77 -10.56 -3.45
CA HIS A 183 13.55 -10.93 -2.06
C HIS A 183 13.31 -12.42 -1.85
N ASN A 184 13.13 -13.20 -2.93
CA ASN A 184 12.66 -14.59 -2.86
C ASN A 184 13.60 -15.51 -2.09
N GLU A 185 14.92 -15.36 -2.25
CA GLU A 185 15.88 -16.18 -1.52
C GLU A 185 15.73 -16.03 -0.01
N MET A 186 15.61 -14.78 0.47
CA MET A 186 15.39 -14.47 1.88
C MET A 186 14.01 -14.95 2.35
N LEU A 187 12.96 -14.68 1.58
CA LEU A 187 11.59 -15.09 1.90
C LEU A 187 11.47 -16.62 1.99
N GLN A 188 12.11 -17.36 1.08
CA GLN A 188 12.15 -18.81 1.08
C GLN A 188 12.96 -19.36 2.27
N LYS A 189 14.09 -18.73 2.60
CA LYS A 189 14.94 -19.18 3.71
C LYS A 189 14.25 -19.00 5.06
N ASP A 190 13.65 -17.84 5.30
CA ASP A 190 13.23 -17.43 6.65
C ASP A 190 11.71 -17.47 6.85
N PHE A 191 10.91 -17.41 5.78
CA PHE A 191 9.46 -17.25 5.85
C PHE A 191 8.65 -18.25 5.01
N LYS A 192 9.29 -19.28 4.44
CA LYS A 192 8.64 -20.26 3.55
C LYS A 192 7.34 -20.83 4.10
N GLU A 193 7.33 -21.29 5.35
CA GLU A 193 6.11 -21.89 5.94
C GLU A 193 4.98 -20.87 6.08
N VAL A 194 5.32 -19.64 6.46
CA VAL A 194 4.36 -18.55 6.65
C VAL A 194 3.76 -18.15 5.30
N ILE A 195 4.61 -17.98 4.28
CA ILE A 195 4.21 -17.59 2.92
C ILE A 195 3.36 -18.68 2.26
N ASN A 196 3.77 -19.95 2.38
CA ASN A 196 3.01 -21.05 1.81
C ASN A 196 1.61 -21.20 2.42
N LYS A 197 1.44 -20.83 3.69
CA LYS A 197 0.13 -20.82 4.38
C LYS A 197 -0.66 -19.52 4.19
N SER A 198 -0.03 -18.45 3.75
CA SER A 198 -0.69 -17.16 3.58
C SER A 198 -1.42 -17.06 2.25
N ASP A 199 -2.60 -16.44 2.28
CA ASP A 199 -3.35 -16.04 1.08
C ASP A 199 -3.16 -14.56 0.77
N ASN A 200 -2.19 -13.88 1.39
CA ASN A 200 -1.99 -12.44 1.28
C ASN A 200 -0.55 -12.05 0.97
N VAL A 201 0.26 -12.97 0.44
CA VAL A 201 1.61 -12.67 -0.04
C VAL A 201 1.67 -12.96 -1.53
N TYR A 202 2.04 -11.95 -2.31
CA TYR A 202 1.99 -11.97 -3.77
C TYR A 202 3.35 -11.61 -4.36
N GLU A 203 3.67 -12.20 -5.51
CA GLU A 203 4.80 -11.79 -6.35
C GLU A 203 4.27 -11.39 -7.72
N ILE A 204 4.71 -10.21 -8.18
CA ILE A 204 4.40 -9.68 -9.51
C ILE A 204 5.69 -9.14 -10.15
N GLN A 205 5.70 -8.92 -11.46
CA GLN A 205 6.91 -8.50 -12.19
C GLN A 205 6.93 -7.02 -12.58
N THR A 206 5.76 -6.36 -12.65
CA THR A 206 5.65 -4.97 -13.16
C THR A 206 4.75 -4.08 -12.31
N GLU A 207 4.95 -2.77 -12.36
CA GLU A 207 4.12 -1.76 -11.70
C GLU A 207 2.64 -1.89 -12.10
N LYS A 208 2.41 -2.17 -13.39
CA LYS A 208 1.07 -2.37 -13.94
C LYS A 208 0.37 -3.58 -13.31
N GLU A 209 1.09 -4.68 -13.11
CA GLU A 209 0.54 -5.86 -12.41
C GLU A 209 0.24 -5.54 -10.95
N ALA A 210 1.10 -4.79 -10.24
CA ALA A 210 0.81 -4.37 -8.88
C ALA A 210 -0.46 -3.50 -8.79
N ILE A 211 -0.61 -2.53 -9.70
CA ILE A 211 -1.81 -1.67 -9.76
C ILE A 211 -3.07 -2.51 -10.02
N ASN A 212 -3.00 -3.45 -10.97
CA ASN A 212 -4.12 -4.34 -11.26
C ASN A 212 -4.48 -5.22 -10.05
N LEU A 213 -3.48 -5.75 -9.35
CA LEU A 213 -3.70 -6.53 -8.14
C LEU A 213 -4.32 -5.68 -7.01
N VAL A 214 -3.87 -4.43 -6.83
CA VAL A 214 -4.51 -3.48 -5.89
C VAL A 214 -6.00 -3.28 -6.22
N LYS A 215 -6.34 -3.09 -7.50
CA LYS A 215 -7.74 -2.98 -7.95
C LYS A 215 -8.54 -4.24 -7.64
N ILE A 216 -7.97 -5.42 -7.85
CA ILE A 216 -8.61 -6.70 -7.52
C ILE A 216 -8.86 -6.79 -6.00
N LEU A 217 -7.86 -6.49 -5.19
CA LEU A 217 -7.95 -6.54 -3.73
C LEU A 217 -9.00 -5.55 -3.19
N GLN A 218 -9.05 -4.33 -3.72
CA GLN A 218 -10.06 -3.34 -3.36
C GLN A 218 -11.47 -3.81 -3.73
N ASN A 219 -11.66 -4.30 -4.96
CA ASN A 219 -12.95 -4.82 -5.41
C ASN A 219 -13.45 -5.99 -4.55
N LEU A 220 -12.58 -6.92 -4.19
CA LEU A 220 -12.93 -8.04 -3.32
C LEU A 220 -13.30 -7.58 -1.90
N ARG A 221 -12.51 -6.66 -1.33
CA ARG A 221 -12.77 -6.08 -0.01
C ARG A 221 -14.11 -5.35 0.05
N ASP A 222 -14.42 -4.59 -1.00
CA ASP A 222 -15.60 -3.73 -1.06
C ASP A 222 -16.72 -4.35 -1.90
N ALA A 223 -16.69 -5.65 -2.17
CA ALA A 223 -17.59 -6.33 -3.11
C ALA A 223 -19.08 -6.08 -2.82
N SER A 224 -19.45 -6.09 -1.53
CA SER A 224 -20.81 -5.78 -1.11
C SER A 224 -21.19 -4.32 -1.33
N ALA A 225 -20.27 -3.39 -1.12
CA ALA A 225 -20.53 -1.98 -1.37
C ALA A 225 -20.61 -1.72 -2.88
N LEU A 226 -19.78 -2.36 -3.68
CA LEU A 226 -19.77 -2.24 -5.14
C LEU A 226 -20.87 -3.07 -5.84
N GLU A 227 -21.67 -3.82 -5.07
CA GLU A 227 -22.76 -4.67 -5.59
C GLU A 227 -22.27 -5.67 -6.65
N LEU A 228 -21.06 -6.22 -6.45
CA LEU A 228 -20.47 -7.17 -7.39
C LEU A 228 -21.27 -8.48 -7.39
N THR A 229 -21.47 -9.02 -8.60
CA THR A 229 -22.09 -10.34 -8.76
C THR A 229 -21.18 -11.44 -8.23
N LYS A 230 -21.78 -12.57 -7.84
CA LYS A 230 -21.05 -13.75 -7.38
C LYS A 230 -20.01 -14.22 -8.41
N ASP A 231 -20.40 -14.33 -9.68
CA ASP A 231 -19.50 -14.73 -10.77
C ASP A 231 -18.31 -13.77 -10.91
N ARG A 232 -18.53 -12.46 -10.70
CA ARG A 232 -17.46 -11.48 -10.75
C ARG A 232 -16.49 -11.64 -9.58
N ILE A 233 -17.01 -11.90 -8.37
CA ILE A 233 -16.19 -12.16 -7.19
C ILE A 233 -15.35 -13.42 -7.40
N GLU A 234 -15.93 -14.50 -7.92
CA GLU A 234 -15.20 -15.74 -8.22
C GLU A 234 -14.08 -15.53 -9.23
N ALA A 235 -14.35 -14.83 -10.34
CA ALA A 235 -13.33 -14.50 -11.33
C ALA A 235 -12.19 -13.64 -10.76
N LEU A 236 -12.51 -12.68 -9.88
CA LEU A 236 -11.49 -11.85 -9.21
C LEU A 236 -10.65 -12.66 -8.21
N GLU A 237 -11.27 -13.59 -7.48
CA GLU A 237 -10.56 -14.50 -6.58
C GLU A 237 -9.60 -15.43 -7.33
N GLU A 238 -10.03 -15.95 -8.49
CA GLU A 238 -9.16 -16.77 -9.34
C GLU A 238 -7.95 -15.98 -9.85
N GLU A 239 -8.17 -14.77 -10.35
CA GLU A 239 -7.07 -13.92 -10.83
C GLU A 239 -6.13 -13.54 -9.69
N ARG A 240 -6.66 -13.14 -8.52
CA ARG A 240 -5.87 -12.86 -7.32
C ARG A 240 -4.96 -14.03 -6.95
N LYS A 241 -5.48 -15.26 -6.98
CA LYS A 241 -4.75 -16.48 -6.60
C LYS A 241 -3.58 -16.81 -7.52
N ARG A 242 -3.61 -16.39 -8.79
CA ARG A 242 -2.51 -16.60 -9.75
C ARG A 242 -1.23 -15.88 -9.36
N HIS A 243 -1.35 -14.80 -8.59
CA HIS A 243 -0.21 -14.00 -8.12
C HIS A 243 0.31 -14.44 -6.75
N LEU A 244 -0.28 -15.45 -6.11
CA LEU A 244 0.16 -15.89 -4.79
C LEU A 244 1.59 -16.44 -4.86
N LEU A 245 2.44 -15.90 -4.00
CA LEU A 245 3.78 -16.43 -3.83
C LEU A 245 3.71 -17.75 -3.05
N LYS A 246 4.14 -18.84 -3.68
CA LYS A 246 4.28 -20.15 -3.07
C LYS A 246 5.64 -20.73 -3.41
N PHE A 247 6.35 -21.23 -2.41
CA PHE A 247 7.61 -21.95 -2.58
C PHE A 247 7.37 -23.45 -2.58
N GLU A 248 8.09 -24.18 -3.43
CA GLU A 248 8.02 -25.64 -3.48
C GLU A 248 8.31 -26.25 -2.10
N THR A 249 7.42 -27.10 -1.61
CA THR A 249 7.72 -28.00 -0.50
C THR A 249 8.61 -29.12 -1.01
N THR A 250 9.92 -28.99 -0.79
CA THR A 250 10.83 -30.11 -0.91
C THR A 250 10.44 -31.15 0.15
N ASN A 251 9.73 -32.20 -0.27
CA ASN A 251 9.62 -33.42 0.52
C ASN A 251 11.04 -33.97 0.66
N LYS A 252 11.62 -33.87 1.85
CA LYS A 252 12.79 -34.63 2.24
C LYS A 252 12.35 -35.91 2.91
#